data_AF-A0A0A2V3I4-F1
#
_entry.id   AF-A0A0A2V3I4-F1
#
_cell.length_a   1.000
_cell.length_b   1.000
_cell.length_c   1.000
_cell.angle_alpha   90.00
_cell.angle_beta   90.00
_cell.angle_gamma   90.00
#
_symmetry.space_group_name_H-M   'P 1'
#
loop_
_entity.id
_entity.type
_entity.pdbx_description
1 polymer ?
#
loop_
_entity_poly.entity_id
_entity_poly.type
_entity_poly.pdbx_seq_one_letter_code
_entity_poly.pdbx_strand_id
1 'polypeptide(L)' 'MAPAQADELPTFTLTFKPNGTFEPATLEVPAGRFKIELINESNEPVEFESIPLRKEKVLGPGVKSRSKAP' A
#
# COMPACT_ATOMS: atom_id res chain seq x y z
N MET A 1 -25.08 23.89 -5.35
CA MET A 1 -24.40 22.89 -4.49
C MET A 1 -23.48 22.07 -5.38
N ALA A 2 -22.18 22.31 -5.33
CA ALA A 2 -21.21 21.43 -6.00
C ALA A 2 -20.94 20.22 -5.09
N PRO A 3 -20.87 18.99 -5.61
CA PRO A 3 -20.46 17.84 -4.81
C PRO A 3 -19.02 18.07 -4.34
N ALA A 4 -18.76 17.80 -3.06
CA ALA A 4 -17.41 17.74 -2.55
C ALA A 4 -16.67 16.59 -3.25
N GLN A 5 -15.87 16.89 -4.27
CA GLN A 5 -14.83 15.98 -4.72
C GLN A 5 -13.85 15.85 -3.56
N ALA A 6 -13.89 14.72 -2.85
CA ALA A 6 -12.80 14.37 -1.97
C ALA A 6 -11.53 14.41 -2.82
N ASP A 7 -10.56 15.25 -2.46
CA ASP A 7 -9.22 15.24 -3.07
C ASP A 7 -8.79 13.78 -3.21
N GLU A 8 -8.80 13.26 -4.45
CA GLU A 8 -8.46 11.89 -4.75
C GLU A 8 -6.95 11.77 -4.58
N LEU A 9 -6.53 11.50 -3.34
CA LEU A 9 -5.12 11.28 -3.03
C LEU A 9 -4.57 10.19 -3.96
N PRO A 10 -3.38 10.42 -4.56
CA PRO A 10 -2.78 9.44 -5.45
C PRO A 10 -2.60 8.12 -4.70
N THR A 11 -2.96 7.03 -5.37
CA THR A 11 -2.88 5.68 -4.81
C THR A 11 -1.76 4.92 -5.48
N PHE A 12 -0.92 4.30 -4.66
CA PHE A 12 0.25 3.55 -5.08
C PHE A 12 0.14 2.11 -4.59
N THR A 13 0.44 1.14 -5.46
CA THR A 13 0.25 -0.28 -5.14
C THR A 13 1.60 -0.97 -4.95
N LEU A 14 1.70 -1.77 -3.90
CA LEU A 14 2.80 -2.69 -3.63
C LEU A 14 2.25 -4.12 -3.57
N THR A 15 2.80 -5.00 -4.40
CA THR A 15 2.31 -6.36 -4.56
C THR A 15 3.35 -7.35 -4.06
N PHE A 16 3.02 -8.13 -3.03
CA PHE A 16 3.84 -9.23 -2.51
C PHE A 16 3.59 -10.47 -3.36
N LYS A 17 4.66 -11.01 -3.96
CA LYS A 17 4.62 -12.11 -4.91
C LYS A 17 4.86 -13.46 -4.22
N PRO A 18 4.37 -14.57 -4.79
CA PRO A 18 4.57 -15.92 -4.23
C PRO A 18 6.03 -16.36 -4.05
N ASN A 19 6.96 -15.75 -4.77
CA ASN A 19 8.39 -16.04 -4.70
C ASN A 19 9.11 -15.28 -3.55
N GLY A 20 8.38 -14.59 -2.68
CA GLY A 20 8.93 -13.81 -1.57
C GLY A 20 9.45 -12.42 -1.95
N THR A 21 9.32 -12.02 -3.23
CA THR A 21 9.62 -10.64 -3.67
C THR A 21 8.40 -9.75 -3.60
N PHE A 22 8.59 -8.44 -3.77
CA PHE A 22 7.49 -7.50 -3.95
C PHE A 22 7.76 -6.56 -5.13
N GLU A 23 6.68 -6.03 -5.71
CA GLU A 23 6.75 -5.17 -6.89
C GLU A 23 5.85 -3.93 -6.74
N PRO A 24 6.36 -2.72 -7.03
CA PRO A 24 7.74 -2.43 -7.45
C PRO A 24 8.73 -2.56 -6.27
N ALA A 25 10.02 -2.81 -6.58
CA ALA A 25 11.07 -2.85 -5.55
C ALA A 25 11.32 -1.47 -4.90
N THR A 26 11.06 -0.40 -5.65
CA THR A 26 11.14 0.99 -5.19
C THR A 26 9.85 1.70 -5.57
N LEU A 27 9.22 2.37 -4.59
CA LEU A 27 8.01 3.15 -4.81
C LEU A 27 8.32 4.65 -4.75
N GLU A 28 8.22 5.33 -5.88
CA GLU A 28 8.34 6.78 -5.96
C GLU A 28 6.98 7.42 -5.69
N VAL A 29 6.93 8.28 -4.67
CA VAL A 29 5.69 8.94 -4.22
C VAL A 29 5.89 10.46 -4.15
N PRO A 30 4.83 11.26 -4.37
CA PRO A 30 4.90 12.70 -4.19
C PRO A 30 5.16 13.03 -2.72
N ALA A 31 5.76 14.19 -2.47
CA ALA A 31 5.79 14.75 -1.13
C ALA A 31 4.35 15.02 -0.63
N GLY A 32 4.09 14.71 0.64
CA GLY A 32 2.78 14.87 1.26
C GLY A 32 1.92 13.61 1.23
N ARG A 33 0.60 13.79 1.34
CA ARG A 33 -0.33 12.68 1.57
C ARG A 33 -0.59 11.86 0.32
N PHE A 34 -0.60 10.54 0.49
CA PHE A 34 -0.99 9.59 -0.54
C PHE A 34 -1.70 8.38 0.09
N LYS A 35 -2.19 7.47 -0.75
CA LYS A 35 -2.70 6.16 -0.33
C LYS A 35 -1.72 5.09 -0.79
N ILE A 36 -1.46 4.11 0.06
CA ILE A 36 -0.76 2.89 -0.32
C ILE A 36 -1.72 1.71 -0.29
N GLU A 37 -1.73 0.93 -1.35
CA GLU A 37 -2.46 -0.32 -1.46
C GLU A 37 -1.46 -1.48 -1.42
N LEU A 38 -1.69 -2.40 -0.51
CA LEU A 38 -0.88 -3.59 -0.28
C LEU A 38 -1.67 -4.80 -0.75
N ILE A 39 -1.08 -5.61 -1.64
CA ILE A 39 -1.72 -6.81 -2.21
C ILE A 39 -0.82 -8.00 -1.90
N ASN A 40 -1.31 -8.98 -1.15
CA ASN A 40 -0.62 -10.24 -0.96
C ASN A 40 -1.10 -11.27 -1.99
N GLU A 41 -0.31 -11.53 -3.03
CA GLU A 41 -0.57 -12.60 -4.02
C GLU A 41 0.03 -13.94 -3.60
N SER A 42 0.76 -13.99 -2.48
CA SER A 42 1.33 -15.22 -1.97
C SER A 42 0.30 -16.06 -1.19
N ASN A 43 0.68 -17.31 -0.94
CA ASN A 43 -0.11 -18.26 -0.14
C ASN A 43 0.27 -18.22 1.36
N GLU A 44 1.13 -17.29 1.77
CA GLU A 44 1.60 -17.15 3.15
C GLU A 44 1.27 -15.76 3.70
N PRO A 45 1.19 -15.57 5.02
CA PRO A 45 1.11 -14.24 5.62
C PRO A 45 2.35 -13.41 5.26
N VAL A 46 2.15 -12.12 5.00
CA VAL A 46 3.24 -11.16 4.73
C VAL A 46 3.16 -9.97 5.66
N GLU A 47 4.31 -9.43 6.01
CA GLU A 47 4.44 -8.22 6.83
C GLU A 47 4.95 -7.06 5.97
N PHE A 48 4.32 -5.91 6.14
CA PHE A 48 4.75 -4.63 5.60
C PHE A 48 5.10 -3.69 6.74
N GLU A 49 6.34 -3.20 6.76
CA GLU A 49 6.78 -2.15 7.67
C GLU A 49 7.39 -0.99 6.87
N SER A 50 7.02 0.24 7.23
CA SER A 50 7.64 1.45 6.73
C SER A 50 7.84 2.44 7.86
N ILE A 51 9.10 2.58 8.26
CA ILE A 51 9.57 3.59 9.21
C ILE A 51 9.25 5.02 8.75
N PRO A 52 9.56 5.45 7.50
CA PRO A 52 9.29 6.83 7.07
C PRO A 52 7.79 7.17 7.08
N LEU A 53 6.92 6.19 6.78
CA LEU A 53 5.47 6.38 6.82
C LEU A 53 4.86 6.12 8.20
N ARG A 54 5.63 5.57 9.14
CA ARG A 54 5.18 5.05 10.44
C ARG A 54 3.99 4.12 10.30
N LYS A 55 4.08 3.17 9.36
CA LYS A 55 3.04 2.19 9.06
C LYS A 55 3.59 0.78 9.20
N GLU A 56 2.79 -0.06 9.82
CA GLU A 56 2.99 -1.50 9.91
C GLU A 56 1.67 -2.19 9.55
N LYS A 57 1.75 -3.31 8.84
CA LYS A 57 0.59 -4.11 8.48
C LYS A 57 0.98 -5.57 8.24
N VAL A 58 0.28 -6.48 8.88
CA VAL A 58 0.27 -7.90 8.52
C VAL A 58 -0.91 -8.17 7.58
N LEU A 59 -0.65 -8.85 6.46
CA LEU A 59 -1.66 -9.30 5.50
C LEU A 59 -1.70 -10.82 5.44
N GLY A 60 -2.90 -11.40 5.55
CA GLY A 60 -3.09 -12.83 5.28
C GLY A 60 -2.94 -13.16 3.78
N PRO A 61 -2.90 -14.45 3.42
CA PRO A 61 -2.83 -14.92 2.03
C PRO A 61 -3.98 -14.36 1.19
N GLY A 62 -3.69 -13.87 -0.02
CA GLY A 62 -4.71 -13.36 -0.96
C GLY A 62 -5.39 -12.04 -0.57
N VAL A 63 -4.99 -11.40 0.53
CA VAL A 63 -5.65 -10.19 1.06
C VAL A 63 -5.16 -8.92 0.35
N LYS A 64 -6.09 -7.99 0.09
CA LYS A 64 -5.80 -6.61 -0.34
C LYS A 64 -6.17 -5.63 0.77
N SER A 65 -5.29 -4.68 1.07
CA SER A 65 -5.51 -3.63 2.08
C SER A 65 -5.12 -2.26 1.55
N ARG A 66 -5.94 -1.24 1.81
CA ARG A 66 -5.65 0.15 1.41
C ARG A 66 -5.55 1.06 2.63
N SER A 67 -4.46 1.83 2.71
CA SER A 67 -4.15 2.69 3.86
C SER A 67 -3.74 4.08 3.41
N LYS A 68 -4.16 5.11 4.16
CA LYS A 68 -3.68 6.49 3.96
C LYS A 68 -2.33 6.68 4.67
N ALA A 69 -1.34 7.15 3.93
CA ALA A 69 -0.03 7.54 4.43
C ALA A 69 -0.02 9.04 4.80
N PRO A 70 0.73 9.44 5.85
CA PRO A 70 0.87 10.83 6.24
C PRO A 70 1.50 11.69 5.15
#